data_AF-A0AAD3DR08-F1
#
_entry.id   AF-A0AAD3DR08-F1
#
_cell.length_a   1.000
_cell.length_b   1.000
_cell.length_c   1.000
_cell.angle_alpha   90.00
_cell.angle_beta   90.00
_cell.angle_gamma   90.00
#
_symmetry.space_group_name_H-M   'P 1'
#
loop_
_entity.id
_entity.type
_entity.pdbx_description
1 polymer ?
#
loop_
_entity_poly.entity_id
_entity_poly.type
_entity_poly.pdbx_seq_one_letter_code
_entity_poly.pdbx_strand_id
1 'polypeptide(L)'
;SHLAQDYAGLGSGSCPSACLPLRQRSYLGHVLPESLLHVLAAAGGGSGSGGSGSGSGAAAAFAAALCGDSDTPELIWTHSMRTSRLLPALSAHLGDLPARLRQRCGAVWEFAPLPPLSYPELEGEMYCHRYYLRHLADTQRFPNWPLVDHVPLLQSLLAEWRAELSRQPLSLSEAEACEVLGLRPTGHQQAGGGGQQQQLAVNEEELRRAYRVMARKYHPDKNPQGRPMFLKIQAAYERLQAGVAGGQGPQPWRILLLLRAQGVLYDRYGRELSPYKYAGYGLLLDV
;
A
#
# COMPACT_ATOMS: atom_id res chain seq x y z
N SER A 1 -17.53 14.03 -12.35
CA SER A 1 -17.92 13.48 -11.03
C SER A 1 -16.67 12.94 -10.36
N HIS A 2 -16.44 13.26 -9.10
CA HIS A 2 -15.21 13.01 -8.32
C HIS A 2 -14.76 11.54 -8.23
N LEU A 3 -15.60 10.59 -8.66
CA LEU A 3 -15.26 9.16 -8.77
C LEU A 3 -14.38 8.82 -9.99
N ALA A 4 -14.16 9.76 -10.91
CA ALA A 4 -13.25 9.61 -12.05
C ALA A 4 -11.88 10.28 -11.82
N GLN A 5 -11.56 10.64 -10.57
CA GLN A 5 -10.25 11.22 -10.27
C GLN A 5 -9.19 10.11 -10.32
N ASP A 6 -8.32 10.17 -11.33
CA ASP A 6 -7.15 9.28 -11.44
C ASP A 6 -6.14 9.62 -10.34
N TYR A 7 -6.23 8.90 -9.22
CA TYR A 7 -5.40 9.15 -8.04
C TYR A 7 -3.92 8.79 -8.22
N ALA A 8 -3.58 7.95 -9.21
CA ALA A 8 -2.21 7.57 -9.53
C ALA A 8 -1.67 8.29 -10.79
N GLY A 9 -2.40 9.28 -11.32
CA GLY A 9 -2.03 10.00 -12.53
C GLY A 9 -1.92 9.14 -13.80
N LEU A 10 -2.44 7.92 -13.77
CA LEU A 10 -2.54 7.02 -14.93
C LEU A 10 -3.31 7.72 -16.05
N GLY A 11 -2.75 7.72 -17.26
CA GLY A 11 -3.33 8.38 -18.42
C GLY A 11 -4.69 7.79 -18.78
N SER A 12 -5.58 8.59 -19.38
CA SER A 12 -6.84 8.08 -19.96
C SER A 12 -6.64 7.16 -21.19
N GLY A 13 -5.43 6.61 -21.37
CA GLY A 13 -5.00 5.82 -22.52
C GLY A 13 -4.38 4.47 -22.18
N SER A 14 -4.30 4.05 -20.92
CA SER A 14 -3.75 2.73 -20.54
C SER A 14 -4.72 1.99 -19.61
N CYS A 15 -5.43 0.99 -20.17
CA CYS A 15 -6.51 0.23 -19.54
C CYS A 15 -7.67 1.10 -18.99
N PRO A 16 -8.95 0.75 -19.23
CA PRO A 16 -10.03 1.43 -18.51
C PRO A 16 -9.79 1.25 -16.99
N SER A 17 -10.00 2.29 -16.17
CA SER A 17 -9.74 2.26 -14.72
C SER A 17 -10.42 1.10 -13.97
N ALA A 18 -11.39 0.43 -14.63
CA ALA A 18 -12.02 -0.81 -14.19
C ALA A 18 -11.07 -2.04 -14.14
N CYS A 19 -10.03 -2.08 -14.98
CA CYS A 19 -9.07 -3.19 -15.05
C CYS A 19 -7.93 -3.11 -14.02
N LEU A 20 -7.80 -1.98 -13.32
CA LEU A 20 -6.78 -1.78 -12.29
C LEU A 20 -7.25 -2.32 -10.93
N PRO A 21 -6.34 -2.84 -10.10
CA PRO A 21 -6.68 -3.28 -8.74
C PRO A 21 -7.27 -2.13 -7.92
N LEU A 22 -8.14 -2.45 -6.95
CA LEU A 22 -8.88 -1.46 -6.15
C LEU A 22 -7.97 -0.40 -5.52
N ARG A 23 -6.77 -0.82 -5.10
CA ARG A 23 -5.71 0.03 -4.57
C ARG A 23 -5.28 1.16 -5.50
N GLN A 24 -5.22 0.92 -6.81
CA GLN A 24 -4.72 1.89 -7.78
C GLN A 24 -5.83 2.82 -8.30
N ARG A 25 -7.08 2.36 -8.28
CA ARG A 25 -8.23 3.12 -8.79
C ARG A 25 -8.98 3.94 -7.73
N SER A 26 -8.71 3.74 -6.44
CA SER A 26 -9.44 4.37 -5.33
C SER A 26 -8.50 5.10 -4.39
N TYR A 27 -8.94 6.25 -3.88
CA TYR A 27 -8.24 6.96 -2.80
C TYR A 27 -8.05 6.06 -1.57
N LEU A 28 -8.94 5.09 -1.34
CA LEU A 28 -8.83 4.14 -0.25
C LEU A 28 -7.53 3.33 -0.31
N GLY A 29 -6.94 3.15 -1.49
CA GLY A 29 -5.62 2.52 -1.64
C GLY A 29 -4.47 3.28 -0.99
N HIS A 30 -4.65 4.58 -0.77
CA HIS A 30 -3.68 5.42 -0.07
C HIS A 30 -3.90 5.43 1.44
N VAL A 31 -5.07 4.97 1.91
CA VAL A 31 -5.47 5.15 3.31
C VAL A 31 -5.58 3.82 4.04
N LEU A 32 -6.07 2.78 3.38
CA LEU A 32 -6.36 1.49 4.00
C LEU A 32 -5.31 0.44 3.62
N PRO A 33 -4.96 -0.48 4.55
CA PRO A 33 -4.17 -1.67 4.26
C PRO A 33 -4.78 -2.56 3.16
N GLU A 34 -3.93 -3.34 2.50
CA GLU A 34 -4.24 -4.29 1.43
C GLU A 34 -5.33 -5.27 1.85
N SER A 35 -5.23 -5.79 3.08
CA SER A 35 -6.20 -6.74 3.63
C SER A 35 -7.62 -6.18 3.72
N LEU A 36 -7.80 -4.93 4.18
CA LEU A 36 -9.12 -4.28 4.19
C LEU A 36 -9.64 -4.01 2.78
N LEU A 37 -8.75 -3.64 1.85
CA LEU A 37 -9.13 -3.48 0.45
C LEU A 37 -9.53 -4.80 -0.19
N HIS A 38 -8.90 -5.91 0.21
CA HIS A 38 -9.28 -7.25 -0.22
C HIS A 38 -10.68 -7.62 0.28
N VAL A 39 -10.98 -7.35 1.55
CA VAL A 39 -12.35 -7.54 2.10
C VAL A 39 -13.37 -6.70 1.34
N LEU A 40 -13.03 -5.44 1.03
CA LEU A 40 -13.90 -4.55 0.26
C LEU A 40 -14.09 -5.01 -1.19
N ALA A 41 -13.03 -5.52 -1.83
CA ALA A 41 -13.07 -6.03 -3.21
C ALA A 41 -13.86 -7.34 -3.30
N ALA A 42 -13.65 -8.26 -2.36
CA ALA A 42 -14.43 -9.48 -2.23
C ALA A 42 -15.92 -9.16 -2.02
N ALA A 43 -16.22 -8.07 -1.30
CA ALA A 43 -17.58 -7.61 -1.09
C ALA A 43 -18.26 -7.05 -2.36
N GLY A 44 -17.49 -6.47 -3.30
CA GLY A 44 -18.01 -5.90 -4.55
C GLY A 44 -17.92 -6.83 -5.77
N GLY A 45 -17.18 -7.94 -5.67
CA GLY A 45 -16.76 -8.80 -6.79
C GLY A 45 -17.72 -9.93 -7.19
N GLY A 46 -18.98 -9.90 -6.77
CA GLY A 46 -20.00 -10.85 -7.23
C GLY A 46 -20.37 -10.65 -8.70
N SER A 47 -19.48 -10.96 -9.64
CA SER A 47 -19.81 -11.01 -11.07
C SER A 47 -20.12 -12.44 -11.50
N GLY A 48 -21.40 -12.73 -11.75
CA GLY A 48 -21.80 -13.75 -12.72
C GLY A 48 -22.47 -15.03 -12.21
N SER A 49 -23.65 -14.94 -11.59
CA SER A 49 -24.85 -15.70 -12.01
C SER A 49 -26.00 -15.41 -11.03
N GLY A 50 -27.21 -15.31 -11.56
CA GLY A 50 -28.38 -14.71 -10.93
C GLY A 50 -28.65 -15.15 -9.49
N GLY A 51 -28.57 -14.20 -8.56
CA GLY A 51 -29.10 -14.32 -7.21
C GLY A 51 -29.32 -12.93 -6.63
N SER A 52 -30.58 -12.52 -6.50
CA SER A 52 -31.03 -11.23 -5.96
C SER A 52 -30.83 -11.10 -4.44
N GLY A 53 -29.76 -11.69 -3.89
CA GLY A 53 -29.52 -11.80 -2.45
C GLY A 53 -28.12 -11.33 -2.04
N SER A 54 -28.08 -10.37 -1.11
CA SER A 54 -26.94 -10.05 -0.23
C SER A 54 -25.82 -9.11 -0.72
N GLY A 55 -26.15 -8.01 -1.41
CA GLY A 55 -25.26 -6.84 -1.43
C GLY A 55 -25.07 -6.19 -0.04
N SER A 56 -26.01 -6.43 0.88
CA SER A 56 -25.98 -5.93 2.27
C SER A 56 -24.97 -6.69 3.15
N GLY A 57 -24.83 -8.01 3.00
CA GLY A 57 -23.91 -8.81 3.83
C GLY A 57 -22.44 -8.48 3.54
N ALA A 58 -22.15 -8.13 2.30
CA ALA A 58 -20.81 -7.78 1.83
C ALA A 58 -20.33 -6.43 2.38
N ALA A 59 -21.18 -5.40 2.30
CA ALA A 59 -20.92 -4.11 2.92
C ALA A 59 -20.86 -4.22 4.46
N ALA A 60 -21.70 -5.07 5.05
CA ALA A 60 -21.67 -5.35 6.49
C ALA A 60 -20.37 -6.05 6.92
N ALA A 61 -19.85 -7.00 6.13
CA ALA A 61 -18.58 -7.65 6.41
C ALA A 61 -17.40 -6.67 6.40
N PHE A 62 -17.37 -5.76 5.41
CA PHE A 62 -16.37 -4.69 5.40
C PHE A 62 -16.52 -3.74 6.59
N ALA A 63 -17.76 -3.31 6.91
CA ALA A 63 -18.00 -2.43 8.06
C ALA A 63 -17.59 -3.10 9.37
N ALA A 64 -17.87 -4.41 9.53
CA ALA A 64 -17.44 -5.20 10.67
C ALA A 64 -15.91 -5.29 10.74
N ALA A 65 -15.22 -5.55 9.63
CA ALA A 65 -13.76 -5.57 9.58
C ALA A 65 -13.14 -4.19 9.89
N LEU A 66 -13.72 -3.10 9.36
CA LEU A 66 -13.25 -1.73 9.58
C LEU A 66 -13.44 -1.29 11.05
N CYS A 67 -14.55 -1.70 11.67
CA CYS A 67 -14.87 -1.39 13.07
C CYS A 67 -14.29 -2.39 14.07
N GLY A 68 -13.86 -3.57 13.61
CA GLY A 68 -13.29 -4.62 14.43
C GLY A 68 -11.79 -4.43 14.68
N ASP A 69 -11.26 -5.34 15.50
CA ASP A 69 -9.84 -5.52 15.74
C ASP A 69 -9.44 -6.92 15.28
N SER A 70 -8.37 -7.01 14.49
CA SER A 70 -7.88 -8.24 13.91
C SER A 70 -6.37 -8.20 13.79
N ASP A 71 -5.74 -9.31 14.17
CA ASP A 71 -4.31 -9.51 14.11
C ASP A 71 -4.07 -10.97 13.71
N THR A 72 -4.20 -11.21 12.41
CA THR A 72 -4.23 -12.54 11.80
C THR A 72 -3.43 -12.53 10.49
N PRO A 73 -3.03 -13.70 9.97
CA PRO A 73 -2.41 -13.79 8.66
C PRO A 73 -3.24 -13.18 7.52
N GLU A 74 -4.57 -13.08 7.62
CA GLU A 74 -5.42 -12.51 6.56
C GLU A 74 -5.71 -11.02 6.74
N LEU A 75 -5.79 -10.56 7.99
CA LEU A 75 -6.19 -9.20 8.35
C LEU A 75 -5.43 -8.74 9.58
N ILE A 76 -4.62 -7.70 9.39
CA ILE A 76 -3.96 -6.92 10.45
C ILE A 76 -4.60 -5.54 10.40
N TRP A 77 -5.49 -5.28 11.35
CA TRP A 77 -6.20 -4.03 11.50
C TRP A 77 -6.60 -3.85 12.96
N THR A 78 -5.97 -2.91 13.65
CA THR A 78 -6.14 -2.74 15.08
C THR A 78 -6.68 -1.36 15.45
N HIS A 79 -7.13 -1.23 16.70
CA HIS A 79 -7.59 0.01 17.28
C HIS A 79 -6.47 1.05 17.27
N SER A 80 -5.22 0.63 17.48
CA SER A 80 -4.03 1.47 17.35
C SER A 80 -3.92 2.06 15.94
N MET A 81 -3.99 1.23 14.89
CA MET A 81 -3.89 1.70 13.50
C MET A 81 -4.97 2.74 13.17
N ARG A 82 -6.19 2.51 13.67
CA ARG A 82 -7.32 3.43 13.50
C ARG A 82 -7.11 4.76 14.22
N THR A 83 -6.82 4.71 15.51
CA THR A 83 -6.78 5.89 16.38
C THR A 83 -5.49 6.69 16.24
N SER A 84 -4.36 6.05 15.98
CA SER A 84 -3.05 6.72 15.87
C SER A 84 -2.73 7.19 14.45
N ARG A 85 -3.24 6.52 13.41
CA ARG A 85 -2.92 6.84 12.01
C ARG A 85 -4.13 7.31 11.19
N LEU A 86 -5.16 6.48 11.06
CA LEU A 86 -6.30 6.76 10.17
C LEU A 86 -7.08 8.01 10.60
N LEU A 87 -7.60 8.03 11.83
CA LEU A 87 -8.47 9.11 12.31
C LEU A 87 -7.73 10.46 12.40
N PRO A 88 -6.48 10.55 12.86
CA PRO A 88 -5.73 11.80 12.84
C PRO A 88 -5.47 12.30 11.42
N ALA A 89 -5.14 11.41 10.48
CA ALA A 89 -4.94 11.79 9.09
C ALA A 89 -6.21 12.33 8.44
N LEU A 90 -7.35 11.68 8.64
CA LEU A 90 -8.65 12.13 8.14
C LEU A 90 -9.07 13.45 8.81
N SER A 91 -8.86 13.58 10.12
CA SER A 91 -9.18 14.82 10.85
C SER A 91 -8.32 15.99 10.36
N ALA A 92 -7.02 15.78 10.19
CA ALA A 92 -6.10 16.78 9.65
C ALA A 92 -6.40 17.13 8.18
N HIS A 93 -7.01 16.21 7.43
CA HIS A 93 -7.43 16.42 6.05
C HIS A 93 -8.71 17.25 5.95
N LEU A 94 -9.67 17.00 6.83
CA LEU A 94 -10.90 17.79 6.93
C LEU A 94 -10.62 19.19 7.49
N GLY A 95 -9.59 19.34 8.33
CA GLY A 95 -9.19 20.64 8.88
C GLY A 95 -10.31 21.26 9.72
N ASP A 96 -10.61 22.53 9.44
CA ASP A 96 -11.66 23.29 10.14
C ASP A 96 -13.05 23.12 9.50
N LEU A 97 -13.20 22.30 8.45
CA LEU A 97 -14.47 22.08 7.77
C LEU A 97 -15.61 21.71 8.72
N PRO A 98 -15.45 20.77 9.69
CA PRO A 98 -16.54 20.43 10.59
C PRO A 98 -17.00 21.62 11.44
N ALA A 99 -16.08 22.50 11.85
CA ALA A 99 -16.41 23.72 12.59
C ALA A 99 -17.09 24.77 11.69
N ARG A 100 -16.61 24.93 10.46
CA ARG A 100 -17.20 25.84 9.46
C ARG A 100 -18.60 25.42 9.06
N LEU A 101 -18.87 24.12 8.91
CA LEU A 101 -20.20 23.60 8.59
C LEU A 101 -21.22 23.88 9.69
N ARG A 102 -20.81 23.87 10.96
CA ARG A 102 -21.68 24.25 12.09
C ARG A 102 -22.09 25.71 12.06
N GLN A 103 -21.22 26.60 11.56
CA GLN A 103 -21.50 28.03 11.45
C GLN A 103 -22.21 28.39 10.14
N ARG A 104 -21.86 27.70 9.05
CA ARG A 104 -22.37 27.92 7.70
C ARG A 104 -22.53 26.57 7.00
N CYS A 105 -23.76 26.09 6.91
CA CYS A 105 -24.09 24.81 6.27
C CYS A 105 -23.65 24.74 4.79
N GLY A 106 -23.55 25.89 4.10
CA GLY A 106 -23.06 25.99 2.72
C GLY A 106 -21.55 26.18 2.58
N ALA A 107 -20.75 25.89 3.62
CA ALA A 107 -19.30 25.97 3.53
C ALA A 107 -18.77 24.93 2.52
N VAL A 108 -18.09 25.41 1.48
CA VAL A 108 -17.48 24.54 0.47
C VAL A 108 -16.17 23.97 1.02
N TRP A 109 -16.02 22.66 0.91
CA TRP A 109 -14.76 21.97 1.16
C TRP A 109 -13.89 21.99 -0.10
N GLU A 110 -12.66 22.48 0.04
CA GLU A 110 -11.69 22.45 -1.04
C GLU A 110 -10.90 21.15 -0.98
N PHE A 111 -11.13 20.29 -1.97
CA PHE A 111 -10.44 19.00 -2.07
C PHE A 111 -8.92 19.19 -2.17
N ALA A 112 -8.20 18.34 -1.45
CA ALA A 112 -6.77 18.11 -1.58
C ALA A 112 -6.52 16.60 -1.58
N PRO A 113 -5.50 16.09 -2.30
CA PRO A 113 -5.19 14.68 -2.23
C PRO A 113 -4.67 14.32 -0.82
N LEU A 114 -5.22 13.25 -0.23
CA LEU A 114 -4.72 12.71 1.02
C LEU A 114 -3.33 12.09 0.78
N PRO A 115 -2.30 12.42 1.59
CA PRO A 115 -1.02 11.72 1.52
C PRO A 115 -1.21 10.21 1.76
N PRO A 116 -0.50 9.33 1.03
CA PRO A 116 -0.44 7.92 1.37
C PRO A 116 -0.06 7.70 2.84
N LEU A 117 -0.84 6.88 3.54
CA LEU A 117 -0.62 6.51 4.93
C LEU A 117 0.24 5.25 5.01
N SER A 118 1.23 5.31 5.90
CA SER A 118 1.98 4.14 6.35
C SER A 118 1.52 3.73 7.74
N TYR A 119 1.59 2.43 7.98
CA TYR A 119 1.25 1.81 9.26
C TYR A 119 2.51 1.10 9.81
N PRO A 120 3.08 1.56 10.93
CA PRO A 120 4.22 0.90 11.57
C PRO A 120 3.95 -0.56 11.91
N GLU A 121 2.69 -0.89 12.23
CA GLU A 121 2.26 -2.26 12.53
C GLU A 121 2.43 -3.22 11.33
N LEU A 122 2.53 -2.68 10.11
CA LEU A 122 2.76 -3.42 8.88
C LEU A 122 4.21 -3.31 8.38
N GLU A 123 5.12 -2.77 9.20
CA GLU A 123 6.52 -2.67 8.82
C GLU A 123 7.18 -4.06 8.76
N GLY A 124 7.83 -4.35 7.63
CA GLY A 124 8.36 -5.68 7.34
C GLY A 124 7.28 -6.73 7.08
N GLU A 125 6.02 -6.33 6.90
CA GLU A 125 4.98 -7.20 6.36
C GLU A 125 4.95 -7.14 4.84
N MET A 126 4.55 -8.25 4.24
CA MET A 126 4.27 -8.31 2.81
C MET A 126 2.92 -8.98 2.61
N TYR A 127 1.99 -8.27 2.00
CA TYR A 127 0.69 -8.82 1.64
C TYR A 127 0.74 -9.44 0.26
N CYS A 128 0.46 -10.74 0.16
CA CYS A 128 0.42 -11.46 -1.12
C CYS A 128 -0.82 -12.35 -1.17
N HIS A 129 -1.54 -12.27 -2.29
CA HIS A 129 -2.80 -12.97 -2.56
C HIS A 129 -3.93 -12.65 -1.56
N ARG A 130 -3.83 -13.18 -0.34
CA ARG A 130 -4.79 -13.00 0.76
C ARG A 130 -4.12 -12.87 2.13
N TYR A 131 -2.79 -13.02 2.19
CA TYR A 131 -2.07 -13.22 3.44
C TYR A 131 -0.92 -12.24 3.63
N TYR A 132 -0.75 -11.78 4.86
CA TYR A 132 0.46 -11.18 5.39
C TYR A 132 1.50 -12.27 5.62
N LEU A 133 2.57 -12.27 4.82
CA LEU A 133 3.50 -13.38 4.75
C LEU A 133 4.35 -13.55 6.00
N ARG A 134 4.66 -12.48 6.73
CA ARG A 134 5.42 -12.62 7.99
C ARG A 134 4.54 -13.23 9.08
N HIS A 135 3.27 -12.85 9.18
CA HIS A 135 2.30 -13.53 10.05
C HIS A 135 2.06 -14.97 9.61
N LEU A 136 1.90 -15.24 8.31
CA LEU A 136 1.70 -16.59 7.80
C LEU A 136 2.90 -17.50 8.08
N ALA A 137 4.12 -16.96 7.97
CA ALA A 137 5.35 -17.68 8.26
C ALA A 137 5.59 -17.92 9.75
N ASP A 138 4.88 -17.22 10.64
CA ASP A 138 4.95 -17.43 12.09
C ASP A 138 4.07 -18.61 12.51
N THR A 139 4.60 -19.81 12.32
CA THR A 139 3.91 -21.06 12.66
C THR A 139 3.81 -21.30 14.18
N GLN A 140 4.53 -20.53 15.00
CA GLN A 140 4.43 -20.60 16.46
C GLN A 140 3.18 -19.83 16.94
N ARG A 141 2.97 -18.63 16.39
CA ARG A 141 1.80 -17.81 16.72
C ARG A 141 0.53 -18.27 16.02
N PHE A 142 0.63 -18.74 14.78
CA PHE A 142 -0.49 -19.21 13.97
C PHE A 142 -0.30 -20.67 13.50
N PRO A 143 -0.30 -21.63 14.45
CA PRO A 143 -0.17 -23.04 14.10
C PRO A 143 -1.37 -23.48 13.25
N ASN A 144 -1.09 -24.20 12.15
CA ASN A 144 -2.10 -24.78 11.26
C ASN A 144 -3.15 -23.78 10.73
N TRP A 145 -2.80 -22.49 10.57
CA TRP A 145 -3.68 -21.54 9.90
C TRP A 145 -4.14 -22.07 8.52
N PRO A 146 -5.45 -22.11 8.24
CA PRO A 146 -5.95 -22.68 7.00
C PRO A 146 -5.53 -21.80 5.82
N LEU A 147 -4.98 -22.43 4.78
CA LEU A 147 -4.78 -21.79 3.49
C LEU A 147 -5.94 -22.16 2.57
N VAL A 148 -6.35 -21.21 1.74
CA VAL A 148 -7.31 -21.42 0.66
C VAL A 148 -6.65 -21.02 -0.65
N ASP A 149 -7.24 -21.46 -1.76
CA ASP A 149 -6.77 -21.11 -3.11
C ASP A 149 -5.27 -21.44 -3.30
N HIS A 150 -4.84 -22.65 -2.88
CA HIS A 150 -3.42 -23.05 -2.80
C HIS A 150 -2.62 -22.82 -4.09
N VAL A 151 -3.22 -23.15 -5.24
CA VAL A 151 -2.58 -22.96 -6.55
C VAL A 151 -2.49 -21.47 -6.92
N PRO A 152 -3.58 -20.66 -6.87
CA PRO A 152 -3.50 -19.20 -7.02
C PRO A 152 -2.54 -18.51 -6.05
N LEU A 153 -2.48 -18.95 -4.80
CA LEU A 153 -1.54 -18.45 -3.81
C LEU A 153 -0.09 -18.70 -4.25
N LEU A 154 0.25 -19.94 -4.64
CA LEU A 154 1.57 -20.27 -5.15
C LEU A 154 1.95 -19.44 -6.39
N GLN A 155 1.01 -19.27 -7.33
CA GLN A 155 1.23 -18.42 -8.51
C GLN A 155 1.53 -16.98 -8.13
N SER A 156 0.79 -16.45 -7.16
CA SER A 156 0.98 -15.08 -6.66
C SER A 156 2.34 -14.91 -5.98
N LEU A 157 2.74 -15.88 -5.15
CA LEU A 157 4.05 -15.89 -4.50
C LEU A 157 5.20 -15.93 -5.53
N LEU A 158 5.08 -16.75 -6.57
CA LEU A 158 6.08 -16.83 -7.63
C LEU A 158 6.12 -15.57 -8.50
N ALA A 159 4.97 -14.91 -8.71
CA ALA A 159 4.91 -13.64 -9.42
C ALA A 159 5.60 -12.51 -8.63
N GLU A 160 5.31 -12.39 -7.34
CA GLU A 160 5.96 -11.43 -6.44
C GLU A 160 7.46 -11.68 -6.32
N TRP A 161 7.90 -12.95 -6.30
CA TRP A 161 9.34 -13.25 -6.29
C TRP A 161 10.04 -12.77 -7.56
N ARG A 162 9.46 -13.02 -8.74
CA ARG A 162 10.00 -12.48 -10.00
C ARG A 162 10.02 -10.95 -9.99
N ALA A 163 8.95 -10.33 -9.50
CA ALA A 163 8.87 -8.88 -9.39
C ALA A 163 9.98 -8.33 -8.47
N GLU A 164 10.22 -8.96 -7.33
CA GLU A 164 11.27 -8.55 -6.40
C GLU A 164 12.67 -8.70 -6.99
N LEU A 165 12.97 -9.79 -7.68
CA LEU A 165 14.26 -9.97 -8.38
C LEU A 165 14.45 -8.97 -9.52
N SER A 166 13.37 -8.60 -10.21
CA SER A 166 13.41 -7.61 -11.30
C SER A 166 13.47 -6.15 -10.80
N ARG A 167 13.38 -5.94 -9.48
CA ARG A 167 13.24 -4.61 -8.89
C ARG A 167 14.44 -3.73 -9.21
N GLN A 168 14.19 -2.67 -9.96
CA GLN A 168 15.20 -1.69 -10.32
C GLN A 168 15.35 -0.63 -9.22
N PRO A 169 16.55 -0.05 -9.04
CA PRO A 169 16.72 1.15 -8.23
C PRO A 169 15.81 2.26 -8.75
N LEU A 170 15.19 3.01 -7.82
CA LEU A 170 14.40 4.18 -8.18
C LEU A 170 15.30 5.19 -8.90
N SER A 171 14.85 5.69 -10.05
CA SER A 171 15.63 6.61 -10.89
C SER A 171 15.86 7.97 -10.25
N LEU A 172 14.99 8.36 -9.31
CA LEU A 172 15.07 9.63 -8.59
C LEU A 172 15.97 9.48 -7.36
N SER A 173 16.97 10.35 -7.21
CA SER A 173 17.81 10.41 -6.02
C SER A 173 17.07 11.03 -4.82
N GLU A 174 17.55 10.80 -3.60
CA GLU A 174 16.94 11.40 -2.39
C GLU A 174 17.06 12.92 -2.38
N ALA A 175 18.18 13.44 -2.89
CA ALA A 175 18.41 14.88 -3.01
C ALA A 175 17.39 15.52 -3.96
N GLU A 176 17.23 14.95 -5.17
CA GLU A 176 16.21 15.41 -6.13
C GLU A 176 14.80 15.30 -5.56
N ALA A 177 14.49 14.23 -4.82
CA ALA A 177 13.20 14.06 -4.18
C ALA A 177 12.92 15.15 -3.12
N CYS A 178 13.91 15.48 -2.30
CA CYS A 178 13.82 16.58 -1.34
C CYS A 178 13.60 17.92 -2.05
N GLU A 179 14.33 18.19 -3.13
CA GLU A 179 14.18 19.42 -3.92
C GLU A 179 12.79 19.56 -4.53
N VAL A 180 12.25 18.47 -5.11
CA VAL A 180 10.89 18.46 -5.70
C VAL A 180 9.82 18.77 -4.66
N LEU A 181 9.99 18.31 -3.42
CA LEU A 181 9.06 18.61 -2.32
C LEU A 181 9.38 19.90 -1.57
N GLY A 182 10.46 20.60 -1.92
CA GLY A 182 10.91 21.81 -1.23
C GLY A 182 11.37 21.56 0.21
N LEU A 183 11.79 20.33 0.52
CA LEU A 183 12.31 19.94 1.83
C LEU A 183 13.80 20.29 1.90
N ARG A 184 14.23 20.86 3.03
CA ARG A 184 15.66 21.04 3.32
C ARG A 184 16.14 19.81 4.07
N PRO A 185 17.19 19.11 3.61
CA PRO A 185 17.73 18.00 4.34
C PRO A 185 18.32 18.49 5.66
N THR A 186 17.74 18.09 6.79
CA THR A 186 18.29 18.32 8.12
C THR A 186 19.38 17.27 8.37
N GLY A 187 20.57 17.55 7.83
CA GLY A 187 21.74 16.68 8.02
C GLY A 187 22.10 16.56 9.50
N HIS A 188 21.67 15.47 10.15
CA HIS A 188 22.31 15.03 11.38
C HIS A 188 23.56 14.26 10.97
N GLN A 189 24.70 14.96 11.02
CA GLN A 189 26.02 14.35 10.98
C GLN A 189 26.15 13.47 12.23
N GLN A 190 25.93 12.16 12.11
CA GLN A 190 26.68 11.22 12.92
C GLN A 190 27.86 10.75 12.08
N ALA A 191 28.96 11.47 12.23
CA ALA A 191 30.27 11.02 11.80
C ALA A 191 30.67 9.81 12.68
N GLY A 192 30.32 8.62 12.20
CA GLY A 192 30.81 7.33 12.70
C GLY A 192 31.12 6.46 11.48
N GLY A 193 32.40 6.17 11.27
CA GLY A 193 32.93 5.66 10.01
C GLY A 193 32.31 4.35 9.51
N GLY A 194 32.16 4.28 8.18
CA GLY A 194 31.91 3.04 7.45
C GLY A 194 30.80 3.14 6.41
N GLY A 195 31.10 3.70 5.24
CA GLY A 195 30.49 3.35 3.93
C GLY A 195 28.97 3.27 3.75
N GLN A 196 28.14 3.72 4.69
CA GLN A 196 26.68 3.67 4.59
C GLN A 196 26.18 4.97 3.97
N GLN A 197 25.36 4.83 2.92
CA GLN A 197 24.70 5.93 2.21
C GLN A 197 24.08 6.91 3.21
N GLN A 198 24.37 8.20 3.01
CA GLN A 198 23.89 9.31 3.82
C GLN A 198 22.35 9.36 3.80
N GLN A 199 21.70 8.68 4.74
CA GLN A 199 20.24 8.71 4.87
C GLN A 199 19.82 10.13 5.26
N LEU A 200 19.10 10.82 4.37
CA LEU A 200 18.49 12.11 4.70
C LEU A 200 17.27 11.85 5.58
N ALA A 201 17.42 12.01 6.89
CA ALA A 201 16.33 11.81 7.85
C ALA A 201 15.30 12.95 7.74
N VAL A 202 14.31 12.78 6.87
CA VAL A 202 13.14 13.67 6.78
C VAL A 202 12.07 13.16 7.74
N ASN A 203 11.54 14.03 8.60
CA ASN A 203 10.43 13.70 9.48
C ASN A 203 9.15 13.36 8.67
N GLU A 204 8.47 12.26 9.00
CA GLU A 204 7.25 11.79 8.32
C GLU A 204 6.15 12.86 8.26
N GLU A 205 5.98 13.64 9.33
CA GLU A 205 4.98 14.71 9.39
C GLU A 205 5.31 15.87 8.45
N GLU A 206 6.59 16.24 8.36
CA GLU A 206 7.09 17.28 7.47
C GLU A 206 6.95 16.86 6.00
N LEU A 207 7.29 15.60 5.71
CA LEU A 207 7.12 15.00 4.38
C LEU A 207 5.65 15.04 3.94
N ARG A 208 4.72 14.60 4.80
CA ARG A 208 3.27 14.66 4.51
C ARG A 208 2.76 16.09 4.34
N ARG A 209 3.29 17.05 5.12
CA ARG A 209 2.94 18.46 4.99
C ARG A 209 3.41 19.04 3.66
N ALA A 210 4.67 18.80 3.29
CA ALA A 210 5.25 19.27 2.04
C ALA A 210 4.51 18.70 0.83
N TYR A 211 4.21 17.40 0.85
CA TYR A 211 3.39 16.76 -0.19
C TYR A 211 2.02 17.43 -0.33
N ARG A 212 1.28 17.67 0.75
CA ARG A 212 -0.05 18.32 0.69
C ARG A 212 0.02 19.71 0.04
N VAL A 213 1.02 20.51 0.40
CA VAL A 213 1.20 21.87 -0.14
C VAL A 213 1.46 21.80 -1.64
N MET A 214 2.39 20.95 -2.06
CA MET A 214 2.78 20.83 -3.46
C MET A 214 1.69 20.19 -4.32
N ALA A 215 1.04 19.13 -3.82
CA ALA A 215 -0.04 18.45 -4.51
C ALA A 215 -1.28 19.34 -4.69
N ARG A 216 -1.60 20.22 -3.72
CA ARG A 216 -2.68 21.21 -3.88
C ARG A 216 -2.31 22.30 -4.91
N LYS A 217 -1.05 22.72 -4.97
CA LYS A 217 -0.56 23.74 -5.91
C LYS A 217 -0.57 23.25 -7.36
N TYR A 218 -0.15 22.02 -7.59
CA TYR A 218 0.01 21.45 -8.94
C TYR A 218 -1.10 20.46 -9.33
N HIS A 219 -2.24 20.47 -8.64
CA HIS A 219 -3.34 19.56 -8.92
C HIS A 219 -3.86 19.71 -10.37
N PRO A 220 -4.02 18.61 -11.13
CA PRO A 220 -4.42 18.67 -12.55
C PRO A 220 -5.77 19.36 -12.77
N ASP A 221 -6.73 19.23 -11.85
CA ASP A 221 -8.04 19.90 -11.95
C ASP A 221 -7.95 21.45 -11.89
N LYS A 222 -6.92 22.00 -11.23
CA LYS A 222 -6.73 23.45 -11.12
C LYS A 222 -5.70 23.98 -12.11
N ASN A 223 -4.74 23.14 -12.47
CA ASN A 223 -3.66 23.45 -13.40
C ASN A 223 -3.58 22.34 -14.46
N PRO A 224 -4.20 22.51 -15.65
CA PRO A 224 -4.17 21.51 -16.71
C PRO A 224 -2.75 21.12 -17.16
N GLN A 225 -1.80 22.07 -17.10
CA GLN A 225 -0.37 21.82 -17.36
C GLN A 225 0.42 21.34 -16.13
N GLY A 226 -0.21 21.26 -14.96
CA GLY A 226 0.42 20.87 -13.69
C GLY A 226 0.62 19.35 -13.56
N ARG A 227 -0.01 18.54 -14.41
CA ARG A 227 0.02 17.08 -14.35
C ARG A 227 1.45 16.47 -14.34
N PRO A 228 2.40 16.90 -15.20
CA PRO A 228 3.76 16.38 -15.15
C PRO A 228 4.47 16.66 -13.82
N MET A 229 4.21 17.83 -13.23
CA MET A 229 4.78 18.20 -11.93
C MET A 229 4.12 17.41 -10.80
N PHE A 230 2.81 17.18 -10.86
CA PHE A 230 2.08 16.36 -9.89
C PHE A 230 2.63 14.92 -9.83
N LEU A 231 2.89 14.31 -10.99
CA LEU A 231 3.52 12.99 -11.07
C LEU A 231 4.93 12.98 -10.46
N LYS A 232 5.72 14.01 -10.72
CA LYS A 232 7.05 14.17 -10.10
C LYS A 232 6.96 14.31 -8.57
N ILE A 233 5.98 15.05 -8.07
CA ILE A 233 5.72 15.21 -6.63
C ILE A 233 5.36 13.87 -5.98
N GLN A 234 4.52 13.08 -6.64
CA GLN A 234 4.16 11.74 -6.16
C GLN A 234 5.39 10.81 -6.15
N ALA A 235 6.15 10.75 -7.24
CA ALA A 235 7.37 9.95 -7.31
C ALA A 235 8.42 10.36 -6.26
N ALA A 236 8.54 11.67 -5.98
CA ALA A 236 9.43 12.18 -4.94
C ALA A 236 8.98 11.76 -3.53
N TYR A 237 7.68 11.81 -3.25
CA TYR A 237 7.13 11.35 -1.98
C TYR A 237 7.38 9.85 -1.78
N GLU A 238 7.07 9.03 -2.80
CA GLU A 238 7.32 7.59 -2.78
C GLU A 238 8.81 7.28 -2.61
N ARG A 239 9.72 8.05 -3.24
CA ARG A 239 11.17 7.87 -3.10
C ARG A 239 11.67 8.13 -1.68
N LEU A 240 11.20 9.20 -1.03
CA LEU A 240 11.61 9.53 0.33
C LEU A 240 10.99 8.57 1.35
N GLN A 241 9.76 8.12 1.11
CA GLN A 241 9.12 7.08 1.91
C GLN A 241 9.85 5.73 1.77
N ALA A 242 10.27 5.36 0.56
CA ALA A 242 11.00 4.12 0.29
C ALA A 242 12.43 4.12 0.88
N GLY A 243 13.10 5.28 0.92
CA GLY A 243 14.40 5.43 1.59
C GLY A 243 14.35 5.11 3.08
N VAL A 244 13.20 5.30 3.72
CA VAL A 244 12.94 4.92 5.12
C VAL A 244 12.68 3.41 5.25
N ALA A 245 12.08 2.77 4.24
CA ALA A 245 11.62 1.37 4.29
C ALA A 245 12.62 0.32 3.75
N GLY A 246 13.87 0.71 3.52
CA GLY A 246 14.97 -0.22 3.24
C GLY A 246 15.31 -0.42 1.76
N GLY A 247 16.14 0.47 1.22
CA GLY A 247 17.06 0.16 0.11
C GLY A 247 16.51 0.20 -1.32
N GLN A 248 17.46 0.28 -2.27
CA GLN A 248 17.21 0.16 -3.71
C GLN A 248 17.51 -1.28 -4.18
N GLY A 249 16.71 -1.80 -5.13
CA GLY A 249 16.88 -3.15 -5.67
C GLY A 249 16.15 -4.24 -4.88
N PRO A 250 16.40 -5.53 -5.20
CA PRO A 250 15.77 -6.68 -4.54
C PRO A 250 16.05 -6.70 -3.05
N GLN A 251 15.01 -6.88 -2.23
CA GLN A 251 15.13 -6.90 -0.79
C GLN A 251 15.25 -8.33 -0.23
N PRO A 252 16.37 -8.69 0.42
CA PRO A 252 16.58 -10.05 0.93
C PRO A 252 15.48 -10.51 1.90
N TRP A 253 14.97 -9.61 2.74
CA TRP A 253 13.90 -9.94 3.69
C TRP A 253 12.58 -10.27 2.98
N ARG A 254 12.26 -9.62 1.85
CA ARG A 254 11.05 -9.91 1.05
C ARG A 254 11.15 -11.27 0.39
N ILE A 255 12.31 -11.57 -0.21
CA ILE A 255 12.60 -12.89 -0.79
C ILE A 255 12.50 -13.98 0.29
N LEU A 256 13.04 -13.74 1.48
CA LEU A 256 12.95 -14.69 2.59
C LEU A 256 11.50 -14.95 3.00
N LEU A 257 10.64 -13.92 3.09
CA LEU A 257 9.22 -14.11 3.40
C LEU A 257 8.50 -14.91 2.33
N LEU A 258 8.80 -14.65 1.05
CA LEU A 258 8.25 -15.42 -0.07
C LEU A 258 8.62 -16.89 0.01
N LEU A 259 9.88 -17.20 0.29
CA LEU A 259 10.38 -18.57 0.41
C LEU A 259 9.78 -19.27 1.64
N ARG A 260 9.68 -18.58 2.79
CA ARG A 260 9.06 -19.12 3.99
C ARG A 260 7.58 -19.42 3.80
N ALA A 261 6.83 -18.51 3.17
CA ALA A 261 5.42 -18.72 2.85
C ALA A 261 5.22 -19.92 1.92
N GLN A 262 6.09 -20.08 0.90
CA GLN A 262 6.09 -21.28 0.06
C GLN A 262 6.39 -22.54 0.88
N GLY A 263 7.35 -22.50 1.80
CA GLY A 263 7.64 -23.61 2.72
C GLY A 263 6.42 -24.03 3.54
N VAL A 264 5.72 -23.08 4.15
CA VAL A 264 4.47 -23.34 4.91
C VAL A 264 3.40 -23.96 4.01
N LEU A 265 3.26 -23.46 2.78
CA LEU A 265 2.28 -23.96 1.82
C LEU A 265 2.57 -25.41 1.39
N TYR A 266 3.83 -25.73 1.04
CA TYR A 266 4.22 -27.08 0.62
C TYR A 266 4.20 -28.09 1.77
N ASP A 267 4.57 -27.68 2.99
CA ASP A 267 4.53 -28.54 4.18
C ASP A 267 3.09 -29.01 4.46
N ARG A 268 2.12 -28.09 4.41
CA ARG A 268 0.71 -28.38 4.74
C ARG A 268 -0.08 -28.98 3.57
N TYR A 269 0.14 -28.49 2.36
CA TYR A 269 -0.69 -28.79 1.19
C TYR A 269 0.11 -29.40 0.02
N GLY A 270 1.25 -30.03 0.31
CA GLY A 270 2.10 -30.66 -0.69
C GLY A 270 1.38 -31.71 -1.55
N ARG A 271 0.37 -32.40 -1.01
CA ARG A 271 -0.46 -33.34 -1.79
C ARG A 271 -1.23 -32.64 -2.90
N GLU A 272 -1.82 -31.49 -2.61
CA GLU A 272 -2.60 -30.71 -3.58
C GLU A 272 -1.71 -30.07 -4.64
N LEU A 273 -0.47 -29.73 -4.28
CA LEU A 273 0.51 -29.12 -5.19
C LEU A 273 1.33 -30.14 -5.99
N SER A 274 1.41 -31.40 -5.53
CA SER A 274 2.20 -32.47 -6.16
C SER A 274 1.96 -32.70 -7.67
N PRO A 275 0.75 -32.49 -8.24
CA PRO A 275 0.54 -32.66 -9.68
C PRO A 275 1.23 -31.60 -10.54
N TYR A 276 1.65 -30.47 -9.96
CA TYR A 276 2.15 -29.32 -10.68
C TYR A 276 3.67 -29.22 -10.59
N LYS A 277 4.33 -28.92 -11.71
CA LYS A 277 5.77 -28.63 -11.73
C LYS A 277 6.05 -27.32 -11.02
N TYR A 278 7.00 -27.31 -10.09
CA TYR A 278 7.43 -26.09 -9.44
C TYR A 278 8.16 -25.15 -10.41
N ALA A 279 7.57 -23.98 -10.68
CA ALA A 279 8.10 -23.01 -11.63
C ALA A 279 9.13 -22.03 -11.01
N GLY A 280 9.49 -22.22 -9.74
CA GLY A 280 10.45 -21.39 -9.02
C GLY A 280 11.90 -21.87 -9.09
N TYR A 281 12.20 -23.04 -9.64
CA TYR A 281 13.56 -23.59 -9.65
C TYR A 281 14.60 -22.67 -10.30
N GLY A 282 14.25 -21.99 -11.40
CA GLY A 282 15.16 -21.02 -12.05
C GLY A 282 15.44 -19.81 -11.16
N LEU A 283 14.45 -19.36 -10.38
CA LEU A 283 14.57 -18.19 -9.53
C LEU A 283 15.53 -18.41 -8.35
N LEU A 284 15.77 -19.66 -7.94
CA LEU A 284 16.77 -20.00 -6.92
C LEU A 284 18.20 -19.78 -7.40
N LEU A 285 18.43 -19.80 -8.72
CA LEU A 285 19.76 -19.62 -9.31
C LEU A 285 20.08 -18.13 -9.55
N ASP A 286 19.06 -17.26 -9.47
CA ASP A 286 19.15 -15.82 -9.71
C ASP A 286 19.27 -15.01 -8.41
N VAL A 287 19.46 -15.67 -7.25
CA VAL A 287 19.62 -15.05 -5.91
C VAL A 287 21.07 -14.70 -5.63
#